data_AF-A0A0G1PQZ3-F1
#
_entry.id   AF-A0A0G1PQZ3-F1
#
_cell.length_a   1.000
_cell.length_b   1.000
_cell.length_c   1.000
_cell.angle_alpha   90.00
_cell.angle_beta   90.00
_cell.angle_gamma   90.00
#
_symmetry.space_group_name_H-M   'P 1'
#
loop_
_entity.id
_entity.type
_entity.pdbx_description
1 polymer ?
#
loop_
_entity_poly.entity_id
_entity_poly.type
_entity_poly.pdbx_seq_one_letter_code
_entity_poly.pdbx_strand_id
1 'polypeptide(L)'
;MKGIILAGGRATRLRPLTWVISKQLLPVYDKPMIYYPIETLVKAGIKDILIIISPENSGLFLNLLGTGEQFGCHFSYVIQKEPRGLAEAFILAEDFLDK
;
A
#
# COMPACT_ATOMS: atom_id res chain seq x y z
N MET A 1 15.91 -7.76 3.80
CA MET A 1 15.46 -6.35 3.90
C MET A 1 13.96 -6.33 3.64
N LYS A 2 13.19 -5.58 4.43
CA LYS A 2 11.73 -5.50 4.32
C LYS A 2 11.29 -4.15 3.75
N GLY A 3 10.16 -4.14 3.05
CA GLY A 3 9.59 -2.94 2.43
C GLY A 3 8.30 -2.50 3.10
N ILE A 4 8.03 -1.20 3.08
CA ILE A 4 6.76 -0.63 3.52
C ILE A 4 6.21 0.25 2.41
N ILE A 5 4.93 0.11 2.08
CA ILE A 5 4.20 1.04 1.23
C ILE A 5 3.06 1.65 2.02
N LEU A 6 3.10 2.98 2.22
CA LEU A 6 2.05 3.73 2.91
C LEU A 6 0.98 4.22 1.92
N ALA A 7 -0.20 3.60 1.96
CA ALA A 7 -1.33 3.82 1.07
C ALA A 7 -2.65 4.17 1.79
N GLY A 8 -2.60 4.66 3.04
CA GLY A 8 -3.79 4.95 3.88
C GLY A 8 -4.36 6.37 3.83
N GLY A 9 -3.75 7.30 3.09
CA GLY A 9 -4.18 8.71 3.07
C GLY A 9 -5.50 8.97 2.31
N ARG A 10 -6.31 9.92 2.80
CA ARG A 10 -7.62 10.30 2.22
C ARG A 10 -7.56 11.05 0.88
N ALA A 11 -6.38 11.53 0.47
CA ALA A 11 -6.14 12.24 -0.80
C ALA A 11 -7.22 13.29 -1.17
N THR A 12 -7.59 14.15 -0.21
CA THR A 12 -8.72 15.10 -0.34
C THR A 12 -8.56 16.13 -1.46
N ARG A 13 -7.31 16.44 -1.84
CA ARG A 13 -6.99 17.36 -2.95
C ARG A 13 -7.39 16.83 -4.33
N LEU A 14 -7.60 15.52 -4.47
CA LEU A 14 -7.97 14.87 -5.73
C LEU A 14 -9.47 14.55 -5.82
N ARG A 15 -10.28 15.06 -4.89
CA ARG A 15 -11.73 14.92 -4.97
C ARG A 15 -12.27 15.63 -6.23
N PRO A 16 -13.28 15.07 -6.90
CA PRO A 16 -14.15 13.97 -6.46
C PRO A 16 -13.62 12.55 -6.74
N LEU A 17 -12.49 12.39 -7.43
CA LEU A 17 -11.98 11.07 -7.83
C LEU A 17 -11.78 10.13 -6.62
N THR A 18 -11.34 10.70 -5.50
CA THR A 18 -11.03 9.96 -4.27
C THR A 18 -12.18 9.83 -3.28
N TRP A 19 -13.43 10.12 -3.70
CA TRP A 19 -14.61 9.83 -2.87
C TRP A 19 -14.93 8.34 -2.78
N VAL A 20 -14.70 7.59 -3.86
CA VAL A 20 -15.11 6.18 -3.98
C VAL A 20 -13.93 5.21 -4.00
N ILE A 21 -12.72 5.70 -4.29
CA ILE A 21 -11.54 4.86 -4.44
C ILE A 21 -10.29 5.56 -3.90
N SER A 22 -9.37 4.78 -3.33
CA SER A 22 -8.06 5.27 -2.90
C SER A 22 -7.24 5.81 -4.08
N LYS A 23 -6.46 6.88 -3.84
CA LYS A 23 -5.56 7.47 -4.85
C LYS A 23 -4.61 6.43 -5.45
N GLN A 24 -4.10 5.54 -4.61
CA GLN A 24 -3.10 4.55 -5.00
C GLN A 24 -3.69 3.46 -5.91
N LEU A 25 -5.02 3.34 -5.99
CA LEU A 25 -5.70 2.42 -6.90
C LEU A 25 -6.14 3.09 -8.19
N LEU A 26 -6.01 4.42 -8.32
CA LEU A 26 -6.26 5.12 -9.57
C LEU A 26 -5.26 4.66 -10.65
N PRO A 27 -5.71 4.56 -11.92
CA PRO A 27 -4.82 4.20 -13.01
C PRO A 27 -3.82 5.32 -13.28
N VAL A 28 -2.57 4.95 -13.52
CA VAL A 28 -1.58 5.79 -14.18
C VAL A 28 -1.28 5.10 -15.50
N TYR A 29 -1.85 5.66 -16.56
CA TYR A 29 -1.90 5.05 -17.89
C TYR A 29 -2.61 3.68 -17.87
N ASP A 30 -1.88 2.58 -17.96
CA ASP A 30 -2.39 1.22 -18.16
C ASP A 30 -2.37 0.35 -16.88
N LYS A 31 -1.86 0.87 -15.76
CA LYS A 31 -1.77 0.11 -14.50
C LYS A 31 -2.09 0.95 -13.26
N PRO A 32 -2.55 0.33 -12.15
CA PRO A 32 -2.82 1.04 -10.89
C PRO A 32 -1.57 1.73 -10.33
N MET A 33 -1.74 2.92 -9.75
CA MET A 33 -0.64 3.72 -9.19
C MET A 33 0.22 2.95 -8.17
N ILE A 34 -0.36 2.02 -7.40
CA ILE A 34 0.33 1.20 -6.40
C ILE A 34 1.36 0.23 -7.02
N TYR A 35 1.26 -0.11 -8.31
CA TYR A 35 2.21 -1.03 -8.95
C TYR A 35 3.61 -0.41 -9.06
N TYR A 36 3.70 0.90 -9.25
CA TYR A 36 4.97 1.61 -9.41
C TYR A 36 5.88 1.52 -8.16
N PRO A 37 5.41 1.81 -6.93
CA PRO A 37 6.23 1.59 -5.73
C PRO A 37 6.48 0.11 -5.45
N ILE A 38 5.54 -0.80 -5.76
CA ILE A 38 5.79 -2.25 -5.63
C ILE A 38 6.97 -2.66 -6.53
N GLU A 39 6.91 -2.35 -7.82
CA GLU A 39 7.98 -2.65 -8.78
C GLU A 39 9.31 -2.03 -8.37
N THR A 40 9.30 -0.85 -7.74
CA THR A 40 10.51 -0.21 -7.22
C THR A 40 11.16 -1.07 -6.13
N LEU A 41 10.38 -1.54 -5.15
CA LEU A 41 10.87 -2.42 -4.09
C LEU A 41 11.30 -3.79 -4.63
N VAL A 42 10.53 -4.36 -5.57
CA VAL A 42 10.86 -5.64 -6.21
C VAL A 42 12.18 -5.56 -6.98
N LYS A 43 12.40 -4.49 -7.74
CA LYS A 43 13.66 -4.24 -8.46
C LYS A 43 14.86 -4.07 -7.52
N ALA A 44 14.62 -3.58 -6.30
CA ALA A 44 15.63 -3.51 -5.24
C ALA A 44 15.87 -4.87 -4.54
N GLY A 45 15.20 -5.95 -4.95
CA GLY A 45 15.33 -7.28 -4.36
C GLY A 45 14.52 -7.47 -3.07
N ILE A 46 13.63 -6.54 -2.72
CA ILE A 46 12.81 -6.62 -1.50
C ILE A 46 11.59 -7.52 -1.78
N LYS A 47 11.47 -8.61 -1.03
CA LYS A 47 10.43 -9.63 -1.23
C LYS A 47 9.31 -9.60 -0.22
N ASP A 48 9.59 -9.21 1.03
CA ASP A 48 8.58 -9.06 2.06
C ASP A 48 8.18 -7.58 2.15
N ILE A 49 6.91 -7.29 1.86
CA ILE A 49 6.39 -5.92 1.75
C ILE A 49 5.12 -5.78 2.59
N LEU A 50 5.11 -4.83 3.51
CA LEU A 50 3.91 -4.43 4.24
C LEU A 50 3.21 -3.28 3.50
N ILE A 51 1.91 -3.45 3.25
CA ILE A 51 1.05 -2.46 2.62
C ILE A 51 0.11 -1.90 3.68
N ILE A 52 0.31 -0.62 4.01
CA ILE A 52 -0.50 0.10 4.99
C ILE A 52 -1.66 0.78 4.27
N ILE A 53 -2.90 0.39 4.55
CA ILE A 53 -4.09 0.80 3.79
C ILE A 53 -5.15 1.44 4.70
N SER A 54 -6.05 2.22 4.10
CA SER A 54 -7.20 2.78 4.82
C SER A 54 -8.28 1.71 5.01
N PRO A 55 -9.10 1.79 6.07
CA PRO A 55 -10.15 0.81 6.32
C PRO A 55 -11.16 0.73 5.17
N GLU A 56 -11.52 1.88 4.58
CA GLU A 56 -12.58 1.99 3.57
C GLU A 56 -12.23 1.32 2.25
N ASN A 57 -10.92 1.24 1.92
CA ASN A 57 -10.44 0.68 0.66
C ASN A 57 -9.75 -0.68 0.83
N SER A 58 -9.73 -1.22 2.05
CA SER A 58 -8.94 -2.41 2.39
C SER A 58 -9.21 -3.61 1.49
N GLY A 59 -10.48 -3.92 1.25
CA GLY A 59 -10.89 -5.01 0.36
C GLY A 59 -10.44 -4.83 -1.10
N LEU A 60 -10.36 -3.60 -1.60
CA LEU A 60 -9.91 -3.34 -2.97
C LEU A 60 -8.41 -3.64 -3.14
N PHE A 61 -7.58 -3.29 -2.15
CA PHE A 61 -6.16 -3.64 -2.18
C PHE A 61 -5.96 -5.15 -2.10
N LEU A 62 -6.70 -5.84 -1.21
CA LEU A 62 -6.62 -7.29 -1.08
C LEU A 62 -7.02 -8.00 -2.39
N ASN A 63 -8.09 -7.55 -3.05
CA ASN A 63 -8.53 -8.12 -4.33
C ASN A 63 -7.50 -7.90 -5.45
N LEU A 64 -6.87 -6.72 -5.49
CA LEU A 64 -5.92 -6.38 -6.55
C LEU A 64 -4.55 -7.06 -6.36
N LEU A 65 -4.06 -7.11 -5.13
CA LEU A 65 -2.67 -7.45 -4.83
C LEU A 65 -2.50 -8.85 -4.24
N GLY A 66 -3.55 -9.38 -3.60
CA GLY A 66 -3.55 -10.72 -3.00
C GLY A 66 -2.40 -10.94 -2.03
N THR A 67 -1.76 -12.11 -2.10
CA THR A 67 -0.58 -12.46 -1.30
C THR A 67 0.72 -11.84 -1.82
N GLY A 68 0.70 -11.18 -2.98
CA GLY A 68 1.91 -10.69 -3.67
C GLY A 68 2.59 -11.70 -4.59
N GLU A 69 2.05 -12.91 -4.72
CA GLU A 69 2.63 -14.00 -5.53
C GLU A 69 2.83 -13.61 -7.00
N GLN A 70 1.91 -12.83 -7.58
CA GLN A 70 2.04 -12.32 -8.95
C GLN A 70 3.28 -11.43 -9.17
N PHE A 71 3.83 -10.85 -8.10
CA PHE A 71 5.06 -10.05 -8.11
C PHE A 71 6.29 -10.85 -7.64
N GLY A 72 6.10 -12.14 -7.34
CA GLY A 72 7.11 -13.00 -6.71
C GLY A 72 7.53 -12.50 -5.32
N CYS A 73 6.57 -11.99 -4.54
CA CYS A 73 6.75 -11.37 -3.22
C CYS A 73 5.74 -11.89 -2.20
N HIS A 74 5.94 -11.55 -0.92
CA HIS A 74 4.98 -11.78 0.16
C HIS A 74 4.47 -10.45 0.68
N PHE A 75 3.16 -10.22 0.53
CA PHE A 75 2.50 -9.02 1.00
C PHE A 75 1.80 -9.27 2.33
N SER A 76 2.07 -8.38 3.28
CA SER A 76 1.31 -8.23 4.52
C SER A 76 0.50 -6.95 4.46
N TYR A 77 -0.59 -6.87 5.22
CA TYR A 77 -1.46 -5.70 5.24
C TYR A 77 -1.71 -5.24 6.67
N VAL A 78 -1.75 -3.92 6.87
CA VAL A 78 -2.18 -3.31 8.13
C VAL A 78 -3.08 -2.12 7.86
N ILE A 79 -4.07 -1.93 8.73
CA ILE A 79 -5.04 -0.84 8.62
C ILE A 79 -4.52 0.40 9.35
N GLN A 80 -4.35 1.49 8.61
CA GLN A 80 -4.18 2.83 9.16
C GLN A 80 -5.56 3.46 9.37
N LYS A 81 -6.01 3.54 10.63
CA LYS A 81 -7.32 4.11 10.98
C LYS A 81 -7.43 5.59 10.59
N GLU A 82 -6.38 6.35 10.83
CA GLU A 82 -6.33 7.78 10.51
C GLU A 82 -4.93 8.17 9.99
N PRO A 83 -4.83 9.12 9.04
CA PRO A 83 -3.54 9.53 8.51
C PRO A 83 -2.84 10.50 9.47
N ARG A 84 -1.99 9.98 10.38
CA ARG A 84 -1.25 10.80 11.36
C ARG A 84 0.16 11.21 10.93
N GLY A 85 0.50 10.96 9.67
CA GLY A 85 1.78 11.34 9.05
C GLY A 85 2.57 10.14 8.55
N LEU A 86 3.69 10.42 7.89
CA LEU A 86 4.52 9.38 7.26
C LEU A 86 5.22 8.49 8.30
N ALA A 87 5.70 9.07 9.40
CA ALA A 87 6.43 8.35 10.44
C ALA A 87 5.58 7.28 11.15
N GLU A 88 4.25 7.43 11.15
CA GLU A 88 3.33 6.43 11.67
C GLU A 88 3.49 5.07 10.99
N ALA A 89 3.97 5.05 9.74
CA ALA A 89 4.23 3.81 9.02
C ALA A 89 5.17 2.87 9.78
N PHE A 90 6.17 3.40 10.49
CA PHE A 90 7.09 2.58 11.27
C PHE A 90 6.45 2.01 12.54
N ILE A 91 5.56 2.77 13.18
CA ILE A 91 4.80 2.31 14.35
C ILE A 91 3.84 1.19 13.94
N LEU A 92 3.10 1.37 12.84
CA LEU A 92 2.18 0.35 12.32
C LEU A 92 2.91 -0.89 11.78
N ALA A 93 4.20 -0.76 11.47
CA ALA A 93 5.03 -1.82 10.93
C ALA A 93 5.94 -2.49 11.97
N GLU A 94 5.86 -2.12 13.25
CA GLU A 94 6.76 -2.60 14.32
C GLU A 94 6.92 -4.14 14.29
N ASP A 95 5.82 -4.87 14.49
CA ASP A 95 5.80 -6.34 14.44
C ASP A 95 6.28 -6.94 13.11
N PHE A 96 6.08 -6.20 12.00
CA PHE A 96 6.52 -6.65 10.69
C PHE A 96 8.02 -6.44 10.51
N LEU A 97 8.60 -5.38 11.05
CA LEU A 97 10.02 -5.07 10.94
C LEU A 97 10.89 -5.94 11.86
N ASP A 98 10.37 -6.33 13.02
CA ASP A 98 11.11 -7.12 14.02
C ASP A 98 11.17 -8.63 13.75
N LYS A 99 10.32 -9.12 12.84
CA LYS A 99 10.35 -10.52 12.35
C LYS A 99 11.44 -10.75 11.30
#